data_AF-A0A7V9NHH2-F1
#
_entry.id   AF-A0A7V9NHH2-F1
#
_cell.length_a   1.000
_cell.length_b   1.000
_cell.length_c   1.000
_cell.angle_alpha   90.00
_cell.angle_beta   90.00
_cell.angle_gamma   90.00
#
_symmetry.space_group_name_H-M   'P 1'
#
loop_
_entity.id
_entity.type
_entity.pdbx_description
1 polymer ?
#
loop_
_entity_poly.entity_id
_entity_poly.type
_entity_poly.pdbx_seq_one_letter_code
_entity_poly.pdbx_strand_id
1 'polypeptide(L)' 'YIAREQGQAAQHLSDLAQMPILTVGEGRRFLEQGGLIAFQVENDRVRFDVNRRRAEGTGLIVSSKLLRVARELWPE' A
#
# COMPACT_ATOMS: atom_id res chain seq x y z
N TYR A 1 -1.96 -3.00 9.49
CA TYR A 1 -1.22 -4.27 9.62
C TYR A 1 0.03 -4.17 8.75
N ILE A 2 1.22 -4.40 9.31
CA ILE A 2 2.48 -4.43 8.54
C ILE A 2 2.70 -5.89 8.13
N ALA A 3 2.47 -6.20 6.85
CA ALA A 3 2.67 -7.54 6.32
C ALA A 3 4.10 -7.65 5.80
N ARG A 4 4.94 -8.43 6.48
CA ARG A 4 6.24 -8.86 5.93
C ARG A 4 5.97 -9.96 4.90
N GLU A 5 6.39 -9.75 3.65
CA GLU A 5 6.11 -10.65 2.52
C GLU A 5 6.75 -12.04 2.69
N GLN A 6 6.06 -12.94 3.37
CA GLN A 6 6.29 -14.39 3.24
C GLN A 6 4.96 -15.05 2.86
N GLY A 7 4.84 -15.49 1.60
CA GLY A 7 3.90 -16.44 0.98
C GLY A 7 2.41 -16.45 1.36
N GLN A 8 2.10 -16.53 2.65
CA GLN A 8 0.78 -16.68 3.26
C GLN A 8 0.02 -15.35 3.42
N ALA A 9 0.74 -14.24 3.65
CA ALA A 9 0.10 -12.92 3.77
C ALA A 9 -0.47 -12.42 2.44
N ALA A 10 0.19 -12.74 1.32
CA ALA A 10 -0.25 -12.42 -0.03
C ALA A 10 -1.60 -13.09 -0.38
N GLN A 11 -1.83 -14.32 0.11
CA GLN A 11 -3.06 -15.06 -0.17
C GLN A 11 -4.31 -14.42 0.45
N HIS A 12 -4.16 -13.63 1.51
CA HIS A 12 -5.28 -12.94 2.19
C HIS A 12 -5.36 -11.44 1.86
N LEU A 13 -4.42 -10.88 1.08
CA LEU A 13 -4.43 -9.45 0.76
C LEU A 13 -5.68 -9.04 -0.02
N SER A 14 -6.19 -9.91 -0.90
CA SER A 14 -7.42 -9.65 -1.65
C SER A 14 -8.65 -9.57 -0.75
N ASP A 15 -8.70 -10.40 0.31
CA ASP A 15 -9.79 -10.37 1.30
C ASP A 15 -9.72 -9.10 2.16
N LEU A 16 -8.51 -8.72 2.57
CA LEU A 16 -8.27 -7.48 3.33
C LEU A 16 -8.50 -6.22 2.49
N ALA A 17 -8.36 -6.29 1.17
CA ALA A 17 -8.52 -5.15 0.27
C ALA A 17 -9.95 -4.59 0.21
N GLN A 18 -10.94 -5.31 0.76
CA GLN A 18 -12.33 -4.83 0.88
C GLN A 18 -12.65 -4.29 2.28
N MET A 19 -11.69 -4.35 3.21
CA MET A 19 -11.87 -3.91 4.58
C MET A 19 -11.19 -2.55 4.79
N PRO A 20 -11.66 -1.71 5.73
CA PRO A 20 -11.02 -0.44 6.09
C PRO A 20 -9.74 -0.68 6.92
N ILE A 21 -8.80 -1.46 6.38
CA ILE A 21 -7.54 -1.84 7.04
C ILE A 21 -6.38 -1.28 6.24
N LEU A 22 -5.58 -0.43 6.87
CA LEU A 22 -4.33 0.03 6.27
C LEU A 22 -3.33 -1.12 6.19
N THR A 23 -3.01 -1.54 4.96
CA THR A 23 -1.99 -2.53 4.66
C THR A 23 -0.73 -1.85 4.15
N VAL A 24 0.41 -2.23 4.75
CA VAL A 24 1.72 -1.73 4.38
C VAL A 24 2.64 -2.92 4.13
N GLY A 25 3.33 -2.91 2.99
CA GLY A 25 4.26 -3.93 2.56
C GLY A 25 5.42 -3.33 1.78
N GLU A 26 6.11 -4.15 1.01
CA GLU A 26 7.31 -3.75 0.27
C GLU A 26 7.16 -4.11 -1.21
N GLY A 27 7.82 -3.32 -2.07
CA GLY A 27 7.93 -3.63 -3.49
C GLY A 27 6.65 -3.42 -4.29
N ARG A 28 6.84 -3.41 -5.61
CA ARG A 28 5.78 -3.13 -6.59
C ARG A 28 4.64 -4.16 -6.56
N ARG A 29 4.98 -5.43 -6.38
CA ARG A 29 4.07 -6.58 -6.41
C ARG A 29 3.03 -6.56 -5.27
N PHE A 30 3.34 -5.93 -4.14
CA PHE A 30 2.40 -5.77 -3.02
C PHE A 30 1.18 -4.92 -3.40
N LEU A 31 1.39 -3.83 -4.15
CA LEU A 31 0.30 -2.97 -4.62
C LEU A 31 -0.55 -3.64 -5.70
N GLU A 32 0.07 -4.46 -6.56
CA GLU A 32 -0.63 -5.28 -7.55
C GLU A 32 -1.55 -6.33 -6.89
N GLN A 33 -1.17 -6.85 -5.72
CA GLN A 33 -1.95 -7.83 -4.96
C GLN A 33 -3.07 -7.21 -4.11
N GLY A 34 -3.27 -5.89 -4.18
CA GLY A 34 -4.32 -5.20 -3.44
C GLY A 34 -3.87 -4.54 -2.14
N GLY A 35 -2.56 -4.47 -1.89
CA GLY A 35 -2.00 -3.64 -0.82
C GLY A 35 -2.26 -2.14 -1.03
N LEU A 36 -2.22 -1.36 0.05
CA LEU A 36 -2.51 0.08 0.02
C LEU A 36 -1.26 0.97 -0.03
N ILE A 37 -0.20 0.61 0.71
CA ILE A 37 1.08 1.33 0.72
C ILE A 37 2.22 0.33 0.54
N ALA A 38 3.15 0.61 -0.38
CA ALA A 38 4.38 -0.17 -0.52
C ALA A 38 5.61 0.70 -0.31
N PHE A 39 6.54 0.22 0.50
CA PHE A 39 7.87 0.81 0.57
C PHE A 39 8.67 0.48 -0.70
N GLN A 40 9.43 1.47 -1.16
CA GLN A 40 10.39 1.36 -2.25
C GLN A 40 11.72 1.90 -1.79
N VAL A 41 12.82 1.31 -2.25
CA VAL A 41 14.15 1.89 -2.06
C VAL A 41 14.52 2.63 -3.33
N GLU A 42 14.74 3.94 -3.22
CA GLU A 42 15.16 4.80 -4.32
C GLU A 42 16.31 5.68 -3.86
N ASN A 43 17.45 5.62 -4.57
CA ASN A 43 18.68 6.36 -4.23
C ASN A 43 19.10 6.17 -2.76
N ASP A 44 19.15 4.91 -2.31
CA ASP A 44 19.47 4.51 -0.92
C ASP A 44 18.57 5.13 0.16
N ARG A 45 17.37 5.59 -0.22
CA ARG A 45 16.36 6.12 0.71
C ARG A 45 15.08 5.33 0.60
N VAL A 46 14.50 5.00 1.76
CA VAL A 46 13.16 4.43 1.81
C VAL A 46 12.15 5.51 1.44
N ARG A 47 11.37 5.20 0.42
CA ARG A 47 10.22 5.95 -0.08
C ARG A 47 9.00 5.05 -0.03
N PHE A 48 7.84 5.58 -0.39
CA PHE A 48 6.64 4.77 -0.48
C PHE A 48 5.68 5.24 -1.55
N ASP A 49 4.94 4.28 -2.06
CA ASP A 49 3.88 4.45 -3.04
C ASP A 49 2.53 4.22 -2.37
N VAL A 50 1.50 4.92 -2.82
CA VAL A 50 0.16 4.86 -2.21
C VAL A 50 -0.91 4.58 -3.25
N ASN A 51 -1.67 3.51 -3.07
CA ASN A 51 -2.91 3.28 -3.80
C ASN A 51 -4.07 4.03 -3.11
N ARG A 52 -4.10 5.35 -3.33
CA ARG A 52 -5.08 6.25 -2.71
C ARG A 52 -6.51 5.87 -3.06
N ARG A 53 -6.77 5.54 -4.33
CA ARG A 53 -8.12 5.21 -4.80
C ARG A 53 -8.68 3.98 -4.11
N ARG A 54 -7.87 2.92 -3.96
CA ARG A 54 -8.29 1.72 -3.24
C ARG A 54 -8.51 2.01 -1.75
N ALA A 55 -7.64 2.80 -1.12
CA ALA A 55 -7.83 3.19 0.29
C ALA A 55 -9.17 3.93 0.48
N GLU A 56 -9.44 4.94 -0.35
CA GLU A 56 -10.70 5.69 -0.33
C GLU A 56 -11.92 4.79 -0.64
N GLY A 57 -11.77 3.83 -1.55
CA GLY A 57 -12.81 2.84 -1.87
C GLY A 57 -13.18 1.90 -0.71
N THR A 58 -12.29 1.69 0.25
CA THR A 58 -12.57 0.95 1.50
C THR A 58 -13.09 1.83 2.64
N GLY A 59 -13.24 3.14 2.41
CA GLY A 59 -13.63 4.12 3.43
C GLY A 59 -12.46 4.65 4.28
N LEU A 60 -11.21 4.34 3.93
CA LEU A 60 -10.04 4.91 4.60
C LEU A 60 -9.76 6.31 4.10
N ILE A 61 -9.59 7.25 5.04
CA ILE A 61 -9.17 8.61 4.73
C ILE A 61 -7.64 8.67 4.76
N VAL A 62 -7.03 8.93 3.60
CA VAL A 62 -5.58 9.14 3.50
C VAL A 62 -5.27 10.62 3.64
N SER A 63 -4.55 11.00 4.71
CA SER A 63 -4.25 12.41 4.95
C SER A 63 -3.42 13.03 3.82
N SER A 64 -3.74 14.27 3.45
CA SER A 64 -2.95 15.05 2.47
C SER A 64 -1.49 15.23 2.90
N LYS A 65 -1.22 15.24 4.22
CA LYS A 65 0.14 15.28 4.78
C LYS A 65 0.95 14.04 4.42
N LEU A 66 0.34 12.85 4.44
CA LEU A 66 0.99 11.61 4.04
C LEU A 66 1.26 11.60 2.53
N LEU A 67 0.26 11.97 1.72
CA LEU A 67 0.38 12.01 0.26
C LEU A 67 1.47 12.98 -0.21
N ARG A 68 1.74 14.05 0.55
CA ARG A 68 2.79 15.03 0.23
C ARG A 68 4.21 14.46 0.26
N VAL A 69 4.43 13.37 0.99
CA VAL A 69 5.74 12.70 1.11
C VAL A 69 5.77 11.33 0.41
N ALA A 70 4.69 10.96 -0.27
CA ALA A 70 4.66 9.80 -1.15
C ALA A 70 5.53 10.06 -2.39
N ARG A 71 6.22 9.00 -2.86
CA ARG A 71 6.97 9.02 -4.12
C ARG A 71 6.02 9.04 -5.31
N GLU A 72 5.01 8.17 -5.27
CA GLU A 72 4.07 7.97 -6.37
C GLU A 72 2.67 7.62 -5.85
N LEU A 73 1.65 8.12 -6.55
CA LEU A 73 0.28 7.62 -6.41
C LEU A 73 0.09 6.49 -7.41
N TRP A 74 -0.26 5.31 -6.90
CA TRP A 74 -0.32 4.10 -7.71
C TRP A 74 -1.39 4.21 -8.82
N PRO A 75 -1.02 3.99 -10.09
CA PRO A 75 -1.97 3.99 -11.21
C PRO A 75 -2.87 2.75 -11.18
N GLU A 76 -4.10 2.85 -11.71
CA GLU A 76 -5.00 1.67 -11.85
C GLU A 76 -4.61 0.80 -13.05
#